data_AF-A0ABD6C822-F1
#
_entry.id   AF-A0ABD6C822-F1
#
_cell.length_a   1.000
_cell.length_b   1.000
_cell.length_c   1.000
_cell.angle_alpha   90.00
_cell.angle_beta   90.00
_cell.angle_gamma   90.00
#
_symmetry.space_group_name_H-M   'P 1'
#
loop_
_entity.id
_entity.type
_entity.pdbx_description
1 polymer ?
#
loop_
_entity_poly.entity_id
_entity_poly.type
_entity_poly.pdbx_seq_one_letter_code
_entity_poly.pdbx_strand_id
1 'polypeptide(L)' 'MPVDLTAADDAILDLLAEGRCTVGYLADETTYSRQHIHNRLNVLLAADYVQKFHDPTGLYELRDDPR' A
#
# COMPACT_ATOMS: atom_id res chain seq x y z
N MET A 1 8.15 -6.49 -13.63
CA MET A 1 8.38 -5.23 -14.37
C MET A 1 8.45 -4.12 -13.33
N PRO A 2 9.35 -3.13 -13.44
CA PRO A 2 9.33 -1.99 -12.53
C PRO A 2 8.05 -1.19 -12.79
N VAL A 3 7.22 -1.04 -11.77
CA VAL A 3 6.09 -0.11 -11.77
C VAL A 3 6.64 1.29 -11.57
N ASP A 4 6.21 2.26 -12.38
CA ASP A 4 6.48 3.67 -12.10
C ASP A 4 5.75 4.07 -10.82
N LEU A 5 6.53 4.28 -9.76
CA LEU A 5 6.02 4.69 -8.45
C LEU A 5 5.58 6.14 -8.50
N THR A 6 4.41 6.39 -7.92
CA THR A 6 3.84 7.71 -7.70
C THR A 6 4.11 8.15 -6.26
N ALA A 7 3.93 9.44 -5.98
CA ALA A 7 4.02 9.96 -4.61
C ALA A 7 3.05 9.27 -3.63
N ALA A 8 1.92 8.74 -4.14
CA ALA A 8 1.01 7.96 -3.32
C ALA A 8 1.57 6.58 -2.97
N ASP A 9 2.31 5.95 -3.88
CA ASP A 9 2.96 4.67 -3.61
C ASP A 9 4.08 4.84 -2.59
N ASP A 10 4.90 5.88 -2.74
CA ASP A 10 5.96 6.19 -1.78
C ASP A 10 5.39 6.34 -0.37
N ALA A 11 4.32 7.14 -0.22
CA ALA A 11 3.66 7.32 1.07
C ALA A 11 3.05 6.03 1.64
N ILE A 12 2.48 5.16 0.79
CA ILE A 12 1.96 3.86 1.22
C ILE A 12 3.10 2.94 1.67
N LEU A 13 4.19 2.89 0.91
CA LEU A 13 5.34 2.03 1.19
C LEU A 13 6.06 2.49 2.47
N ASP A 14 6.19 3.79 2.71
CA ASP A 14 6.75 4.34 3.94
C ASP A 14 5.96 3.89 5.18
N LEU A 15 4.63 4.02 5.14
CA LEU A 15 3.77 3.55 6.23
C LEU A 15 3.84 2.03 6.41
N LEU A 16 3.87 1.27 5.31
CA LEU A 16 3.97 -0.19 5.37
C LEU A 16 5.36 -0.69 5.82
N ALA A 17 6.41 0.11 5.66
CA ALA A 17 7.74 -0.16 6.20
C ALA A 17 7.77 -0.03 7.73
N GLU A 18 6.91 0.81 8.31
CA GLU A 18 6.76 0.93 9.76
C GLU A 18 5.91 -0.19 10.37
N GLY A 19 5.01 -0.79 9.59
CA GLY A 19 4.21 -1.93 10.03
C GLY A 19 3.03 -2.24 9.13
N ARG A 20 2.21 -3.22 9.55
CA ARG A 20 1.01 -3.61 8.79
C ARG A 20 -0.06 -2.53 8.88
N CYS A 21 -0.59 -2.10 7.75
CA CYS A 21 -1.58 -1.04 7.68
C CYS A 21 -2.87 -1.52 7.01
N THR A 22 -4.00 -0.97 7.43
CA THR A 22 -5.28 -1.16 6.71
C THR A 22 -5.48 -0.04 5.68
N VAL A 23 -6.35 -0.26 4.69
CA VAL A 23 -6.75 0.78 3.73
C VAL A 23 -7.29 2.03 4.43
N GLY A 24 -8.05 1.84 5.52
CA GLY A 24 -8.59 2.95 6.31
C GLY A 24 -7.47 3.77 6.95
N TYR A 25 -6.54 3.10 7.63
CA TYR A 25 -5.39 3.75 8.26
C TYR A 25 -4.52 4.50 7.25
N LEU A 26 -4.18 3.87 6.12
CA LEU A 26 -3.40 4.52 5.06
C LEU A 26 -4.10 5.76 4.50
N ALA A 27 -5.42 5.74 4.37
CA ALA A 27 -6.17 6.91 3.90
C ALA A 27 -6.29 8.02 4.96
N ASP A 28 -6.24 7.67 6.25
CA ASP A 28 -6.31 8.65 7.34
C ASP A 28 -4.93 9.32 7.58
N GLU A 29 -3.83 8.57 7.43
CA GLU A 29 -2.45 9.08 7.56
C GLU A 29 -1.94 9.80 6.31
N THR A 30 -2.49 9.45 5.14
CA THR A 30 -2.17 10.16 3.89
C THR A 30 -3.25 11.19 3.57
N THR A 31 -3.00 12.02 2.55
CA THR A 31 -4.00 12.97 2.03
C THR A 31 -4.88 12.37 0.94
N TYR A 32 -4.75 11.06 0.66
CA TYR A 32 -5.42 10.38 -0.43
C TYR A 32 -6.73 9.73 0.01
N SER A 33 -7.71 9.69 -0.91
CA SER A 33 -8.97 9.02 -0.63
C SER A 33 -8.78 7.50 -0.49
N ARG A 34 -9.64 6.84 0.29
CA ARG A 34 -9.66 5.36 0.43
C ARG A 34 -9.71 4.64 -0.91
N GLN A 35 -10.47 5.18 -1.87
CA GLN A 35 -10.54 4.61 -3.22
C GLN A 35 -9.19 4.72 -3.95
N HIS A 36 -8.50 5.85 -3.82
CA HIS A 36 -7.18 6.02 -4.41
C HIS A 36 -6.16 5.07 -3.78
N ILE A 37 -6.12 4.98 -2.45
CA ILE A 37 -5.26 4.03 -1.72
C ILE A 37 -5.52 2.59 -2.15
N HIS A 38 -6.79 2.18 -2.21
CA HIS A 38 -7.17 0.83 -2.65
C HIS A 38 -6.68 0.53 -4.09
N ASN A 39 -6.82 1.49 -5.01
CA ASN A 39 -6.33 1.34 -6.37
C ASN A 39 -4.79 1.19 -6.42
N ARG A 40 -4.06 1.99 -5.63
CA ARG A 40 -2.60 1.89 -5.55
C ARG A 40 -2.14 0.58 -4.92
N LEU A 41 -2.77 0.13 -3.84
CA LEU A 41 -2.48 -1.17 -3.22
C LEU A 41 -2.67 -2.33 -4.20
N ASN A 42 -3.69 -2.30 -5.06
CA ASN A 42 -3.87 -3.33 -6.09
C ASN A 42 -2.71 -3.35 -7.11
N VAL A 43 -2.18 -2.18 -7.47
CA VAL A 43 -1.02 -2.07 -8.35
C VAL A 43 0.24 -2.63 -7.66
N LEU A 44 0.48 -2.24 -6.42
CA LEU A 44 1.62 -2.73 -5.62
C LEU A 44 1.54 -4.23 -5.36
N LEU A 45 0.33 -4.76 -5.14
CA LEU A 45 0.09 -6.19 -4.93
C LEU A 45 0.31 -6.99 -6.22
N ALA A 46 -0.13 -6.47 -7.38
CA ALA A 46 0.16 -7.09 -8.67
C ALA A 46 1.66 -7.07 -9.04
N ALA A 47 2.43 -6.18 -8.42
CA ALA A 47 3.88 -6.10 -8.57
C ALA A 47 4.66 -6.90 -7.51
N ASP A 48 3.96 -7.62 -6.62
CA ASP A 48 4.53 -8.37 -5.50
C ASP A 48 5.35 -7.52 -4.51
N TYR A 49 5.08 -6.21 -4.42
CA TYR A 49 5.73 -5.32 -3.43
C TYR A 49 5.03 -5.37 -2.09
N VAL A 50 3.71 -5.56 -2.09
CA VAL A 50 2.90 -5.72 -0.88
C VAL A 50 2.08 -6.99 -0.97
N GLN A 51 1.68 -7.53 0.17
CA GLN A 51 0.74 -8.63 0.26
C GLN A 51 -0.42 -8.30 1.19
N LYS A 52 -1.55 -8.96 0.96
CA LYS A 52 -2.71 -8.84 1.83
C LYS A 52 -2.60 -9.88 2.94
N PHE A 53 -2.30 -9.43 4.14
CA PHE A 53 -2.09 -10.29 5.30
C PHE A 53 -3.40 -10.81 5.90
N HIS A 54 -4.45 -9.98 5.90
CA HIS A 54 -5.76 -10.37 6.40
C HIS A 54 -6.88 -9.77 5.54
N ASP A 55 -7.56 -10.65 4.80
CA ASP A 55 -8.58 -10.29 3.82
C ASP A 55 -9.78 -9.54 4.40
N PRO A 56 -10.42 -10.00 5.49
CA PRO A 56 -11.64 -9.37 6.03
C PRO A 56 -11.43 -7.92 6.50
N THR A 57 -10.24 -7.59 7.00
CA THR A 57 -9.93 -6.24 7.50
C THR A 57 -9.22 -5.37 6.46
N GLY A 58 -8.83 -5.95 5.32
CA GLY A 58 -7.97 -5.28 4.35
C GLY A 58 -6.64 -4.86 4.96
N LEU A 59 -6.00 -5.74 5.74
CA LEU A 59 -4.68 -5.51 6.33
C LEU A 59 -3.60 -5.92 5.35
N TYR A 60 -2.67 -5.01 5.09
CA TYR A 60 -1.57 -5.18 4.15
C TYR A 60 -0.23 -5.16 4.87
N GLU A 61 0.77 -5.79 4.24
CA GLU A 61 2.14 -5.88 4.71
C GLU A 61 3.09 -5.63 3.55
N LEU A 62 4.20 -4.92 3.81
CA LEU A 62 5.29 -4.78 2.86
C LEU A 62 6.02 -6.11 2.68
N ARG A 63 6.20 -6.54 1.43
CA ARG A 63 6.92 -7.78 1.10
C ARG A 63 8.33 -7.49 0.60
N ASP A 64 8.44 -6.56 -0.34
CA ASP A 64 9.70 -6.17 -0.99
C ASP A 64 9.60 -4.70 -1.37
N ASP A 65 10.49 -3.85 -0.86
CA ASP A 65 10.49 -2.42 -1.18
C ASP A 65 11.21 -2.20 -2.52
N PRO A 66 10.53 -1.67 -3.55
CA PRO A 66 11.11 -1.42 -4.86
C PRO A 66 12.06 -0.21 -4.94
N ARG A 67 12.25 0.54 -3.85
CA ARG A 67 12.99 1.81 -3.81
C ARG A 67 14.43 1.65 -3.31
#